data_AF-A0A846D5P6-F1
#
_entry.id   AF-A0A846D5P6-F1
#
_cell.length_a   1.000
_cell.length_b   1.000
_cell.length_c   1.000
_cell.angle_alpha   90.00
_cell.angle_beta   90.00
_cell.angle_gamma   90.00
#
_symmetry.space_group_name_H-M   'P 1'
#
loop_
_entity.id
_entity.type
_entity.pdbx_description
1 polymer ?
#
loop_
_entity_poly.entity_id
_entity_poly.type
_entity_poly.pdbx_seq_one_letter_code
_entity_poly.pdbx_strand_id
1 'polypeptide(L)' 'MSQISSFIHPISHYRGKFTPNNLVVNANLQEFAQRVSLISGLASNGKISLDQALNDIEILWQELKKTA' A
#
# COMPACT_ATOMS: atom_id res chain seq x y z
N MET A 1 2.11 2.21 14.89
CA MET A 1 1.93 1.00 14.04
C MET A 1 2.22 -0.23 14.88
N SER A 2 1.37 -1.26 14.82
CA SER A 2 1.57 -2.51 15.57
C SER A 2 2.70 -3.33 14.94
N GLN A 3 3.42 -4.14 15.73
CA GLN A 3 4.51 -4.98 15.22
C GLN A 3 4.06 -5.98 14.13
N ILE A 4 2.80 -6.43 14.19
CA ILE A 4 2.22 -7.32 13.19
C ILE A 4 2.16 -6.64 11.83
N SER A 5 1.74 -5.37 11.78
CA SER A 5 1.68 -4.59 10.54
C SER A 5 3.05 -4.50 9.88
N SER A 6 4.10 -4.23 10.66
CA SER A 6 5.47 -4.13 10.15
C SER A 6 6.03 -5.46 9.62
N PHE A 7 5.57 -6.59 10.19
CA PHE A 7 6.00 -7.92 9.77
C PHE A 7 5.39 -8.33 8.41
N ILE A 8 4.10 -8.08 8.21
CA ILE A 8 3.39 -8.42 6.97
C ILE A 8 3.64 -7.41 5.83
N HIS A 9 4.17 -6.23 6.16
CA HIS A 9 4.40 -5.12 5.23
C HIS A 9 5.84 -4.58 5.34
N PRO A 10 6.85 -5.36 4.89
CA PRO A 10 8.24 -4.95 5.00
C PRO A 10 8.53 -3.74 4.09
N ILE A 11 8.94 -2.62 4.68
CA ILE A 11 9.38 -1.44 3.93
C ILE A 11 10.80 -1.67 3.42
N SER A 12 10.94 -1.71 2.10
CA SER A 12 12.23 -1.73 1.42
C SER A 12 12.91 -0.36 1.49
N HIS A 13 14.24 -0.38 1.56
CA HIS A 13 15.02 0.85 1.58
C HIS A 13 14.88 1.59 0.25
N TYR A 14 14.68 2.90 0.31
CA TYR A 14 14.68 3.74 -0.89
C TYR A 14 16.09 3.82 -1.48
N ARG A 15 16.24 3.42 -2.75
CA ARG A 15 17.53 3.43 -3.47
C ARG A 15 17.68 4.58 -4.47
N GLY A 16 16.69 5.48 -4.54
CA GLY A 16 16.73 6.65 -5.43
C GLY A 16 17.45 7.84 -4.82
N LYS A 17 17.41 8.99 -5.50
CA LYS A 17 18.01 10.24 -5.01
C LYS A 17 17.38 10.65 -3.68
N PHE A 18 18.20 10.73 -2.63
CA PHE A 18 17.73 11.12 -1.31
C PHE A 18 17.26 12.57 -1.29
N THR A 19 15.98 12.75 -0.99
CA THR A 19 15.37 13.98 -0.47
C THR A 19 14.31 13.54 0.55
N PRO A 20 13.99 14.35 1.59
CA PRO A 20 12.91 14.02 2.51
C PRO A 20 11.59 13.73 1.79
N ASN A 21 11.27 14.53 0.76
CA ASN A 21 10.08 14.33 -0.07
C ASN A 21 10.09 12.96 -0.77
N ASN A 22 11.19 12.59 -1.43
CA ASN A 22 11.28 11.32 -2.14
C ASN A 22 11.18 10.13 -1.18
N LEU A 23 11.74 10.26 0.03
CA LEU A 23 11.67 9.20 1.04
C LEU A 23 10.21 8.98 1.50
N VAL A 24 9.49 10.07 1.78
CA VAL A 24 8.07 10.02 2.19
C VAL A 24 7.19 9.46 1.08
N VAL A 25 7.30 9.99 -0.14
CA VAL A 25 6.52 9.51 -1.29
C VAL A 25 6.80 8.03 -1.57
N ASN A 26 8.06 7.60 -1.49
CA ASN A 26 8.42 6.19 -1.64
C ASN A 26 7.85 5.31 -0.51
N ALA A 27 7.82 5.78 0.73
CA ALA A 27 7.19 5.03 1.83
C ALA A 27 5.68 4.86 1.60
N ASN A 28 4.98 5.93 1.20
CA ASN A 28 3.54 5.89 0.91
C ASN A 28 3.23 4.98 -0.28
N LEU A 29 4.07 5.02 -1.32
CA LEU A 29 3.92 4.14 -2.49
C LEU A 29 4.12 2.67 -2.14
N GLN A 30 5.07 2.36 -1.25
CA GLN A 30 5.28 1.00 -0.78
C GLN A 30 4.10 0.48 0.05
N GLU A 31 3.57 1.31 0.95
CA GLU A 31 2.37 0.96 1.72
C GLU A 31 1.17 0.70 0.79
N PHE A 32 0.96 1.57 -0.19
CA PHE A 32 -0.08 1.39 -1.20
C PHE A 32 0.05 0.04 -1.91
N ALA A 33 1.25 -0.27 -2.44
CA ALA A 33 1.49 -1.52 -3.17
C ALA A 33 1.23 -2.76 -2.31
N GLN A 34 1.62 -2.72 -1.04
CA GLN A 34 1.41 -3.82 -0.10
C GLN A 34 -0.07 -4.03 0.22
N ARG A 35 -0.82 -2.94 0.48
CA ARG A 35 -2.26 -3.03 0.75
C ARG A 35 -3.03 -3.51 -0.47
N VAL A 36 -2.68 -3.05 -1.68
CA VAL A 36 -3.25 -3.56 -2.94
C VAL A 36 -2.99 -5.06 -3.11
N SER A 37 -1.78 -5.52 -2.82
CA SER A 37 -1.45 -6.95 -2.89
C SER A 37 -2.27 -7.79 -1.92
N LEU A 38 -2.48 -7.29 -0.69
CA LEU A 38 -3.29 -7.96 0.32
C LEU A 38 -4.76 -8.06 -0.13
N ILE A 39 -5.35 -6.94 -0.57
CA ILE A 39 -6.73 -6.88 -1.07
C ILE A 39 -6.93 -7.84 -2.25
N SER A 40 -6.00 -7.83 -3.21
CA SER A 40 -6.04 -8.72 -4.37
C SER A 40 -5.99 -10.19 -3.96
N GLY A 41 -5.16 -10.53 -2.96
CA GLY A 41 -5.09 -11.88 -2.39
C GLY A 41 -6.38 -12.29 -1.66
N LEU A 42 -7.03 -11.38 -0.94
CA LEU A 42 -8.31 -11.62 -0.30
C LEU A 42 -9.41 -11.90 -1.33
N ALA A 43 -9.48 -11.11 -2.39
CA ALA A 43 -10.43 -11.29 -3.48
C ALA A 43 -10.20 -12.63 -4.21
N SER A 44 -8.94 -12.94 -4.53
CA SER A 44 -8.55 -14.19 -5.19
C SER A 44 -8.91 -15.43 -4.38
N ASN A 45 -8.89 -15.33 -3.04
CA ASN A 45 -9.30 -16.40 -2.13
C ASN A 45 -10.80 -16.36 -1.76
N GLY A 46 -11.60 -15.53 -2.45
CA GLY A 46 -13.05 -15.42 -2.25
C GLY A 46 -13.45 -14.84 -0.89
N LYS A 47 -12.55 -14.15 -0.19
CA LYS A 47 -12.84 -13.53 1.12
C LYS A 47 -13.61 -12.22 1.00
N ILE A 48 -13.42 -11.52 -0.11
CA ILE A 48 -14.16 -10.32 -0.51
C ILE A 48 -14.52 -10.44 -2.00
N SER A 49 -15.53 -9.70 -2.46
CA SER A 49 -15.86 -9.63 -3.89
C SER A 49 -14.82 -8.82 -4.67
N LEU A 50 -14.78 -9.01 -5.99
CA LEU A 50 -13.97 -8.19 -6.88
C LEU A 50 -14.39 -6.71 -6.83
N ASP A 51 -15.69 -6.43 -6.77
CA ASP A 51 -16.19 -5.05 -6.69
C ASP A 51 -15.74 -4.36 -5.39
N GLN A 52 -15.81 -5.06 -4.26
CA GLN A 52 -15.30 -4.56 -2.98
C GLN A 52 -13.79 -4.29 -3.06
N ALA A 53 -13.02 -5.22 -3.64
CA ALA A 53 -11.59 -5.07 -3.81
C ALA A 53 -11.23 -3.86 -4.68
N LEU A 54 -11.94 -3.65 -5.80
CA LEU A 54 -11.73 -2.50 -6.68
C LEU A 54 -12.05 -1.17 -5.98
N ASN A 55 -13.17 -1.11 -5.26
CA ASN A 55 -13.54 0.07 -4.48
C ASN A 55 -12.51 0.39 -3.39
N ASP A 56 -12.03 -0.62 -2.67
CA ASP A 56 -11.02 -0.42 -1.62
C ASP A 56 -9.68 0.05 -2.22
N ILE A 57 -9.26 -0.51 -3.37
CA ILE A 57 -8.06 -0.07 -4.09
C ILE A 57 -8.20 1.39 -4.57
N GLU A 58 -9.39 1.78 -5.04
CA GLU A 58 -9.65 3.16 -5.44
C GLU A 58 -9.51 4.13 -4.27
N ILE A 59 -10.03 3.78 -3.09
CA ILE A 59 -9.87 4.58 -1.87
C ILE A 59 -8.37 4.73 -1.54
N LEU A 60 -7.60 3.63 -1.57
CA LEU A 60 -6.15 3.67 -1.34
C LEU A 60 -5.42 4.60 -2.33
N TRP A 61 -5.86 4.58 -3.59
CA TRP A 61 -5.28 5.45 -4.61
C TRP A 61 -5.55 6.94 -4.31
N GLN A 62 -6.77 7.27 -3.85
CA GLN A 62 -7.08 8.64 -3.42
C GLN A 62 -6.28 9.05 -2.19
N GLU A 63 -6.02 8.15 -1.24
CA GLU A 63 -5.14 8.39 -0.09
C GLU A 63 -3.70 8.69 -0.55
N LEU A 64 -3.14 7.84 -1.42
CA LEU A 64 -1.78 8.02 -1.95
C LEU A 64 -1.62 9.40 -2.61
N LYS A 65 -2.57 9.78 -3.47
CA LYS A 65 -2.58 11.09 -4.15
C LYS A 65 -2.56 12.29 -3.21
N LYS A 66 -3.14 12.19 -2.01
CA LYS A 66 -3.13 13.30 -1.02
C LYS A 66 -1.78 13.46 -0.34
N THR A 67 -0.93 12.45 -0.44
CA THR A 67 0.39 12.40 0.20
C THR A 67 1.54 12.52 -0.81
N ALA A 68 1.21 12.71 -2.09
CA ALA A 68 2.13 12.89 -3.20
C ALA A 68 2.44 14.37 -3.46
#